data_AF-A0A8X6KDJ8-F1
#
_entry.id   AF-A0A8X6KDJ8-F1
#
_cell.length_a   1.000
_cell.length_b   1.000
_cell.length_c   1.000
_cell.angle_alpha   90.00
_cell.angle_beta   90.00
_cell.angle_gamma   90.00
#
_symmetry.space_group_name_H-M   'P 1'
#
loop_
_entity.id
_entity.type
_entity.pdbx_description
1 polymer ?
#
loop_
_entity_poly.entity_id
_entity_poly.type
_entity_poly.pdbx_seq_one_letter_code
_entity_poly.pdbx_strand_id
1 'polypeptide(L)'
;NCHNHRLFPSEEFLQKNPEVDRTILDYTRTETAFAIITFCLIVMGFCFGLYTFKEPRYMFKRLAGGVHFIGAAAVLVVIEVVVNSVEYEEQYLTDRHPKGAVWSYGYSFVFAWLTFVVLLVIGITFMICSRKKKGDRSGGGQVDDEPHILGRM
;
A
#
# COMPACT_ATOMS: atom_id res chain seq x y z
N ASN A 1 11.78 -27.32 0.56
CA ASN A 1 13.06 -26.73 0.97
C ASN A 1 12.95 -25.22 0.92
N CYS A 2 13.01 -24.53 2.07
CA CYS A 2 13.11 -23.08 2.10
C CYS A 2 14.59 -22.71 1.95
N HIS A 3 14.91 -21.84 0.99
CA HIS A 3 16.25 -21.31 0.81
C HIS A 3 16.23 -19.81 1.11
N ASN A 4 17.20 -19.33 1.91
CA ASN A 4 17.27 -17.91 2.24
C ASN A 4 17.59 -17.10 1.00
N HIS A 5 16.69 -16.18 0.65
CA HIS A 5 16.93 -15.21 -0.42
C HIS A 5 17.80 -14.08 0.13
N ARG A 6 19.02 -13.92 -0.42
CA ARG A 6 19.96 -12.88 0.00
C ARG A 6 19.69 -11.60 -0.79
N LEU A 7 19.07 -10.61 -0.15
CA LEU A 7 18.83 -9.28 -0.75
C LEU A 7 20.12 -8.48 -1.01
N PHE A 8 21.21 -8.81 -0.32
CA PHE A 8 22.53 -8.17 -0.44
C PHE A 8 23.63 -9.24 -0.57
N PRO A 9 23.72 -9.93 -1.72
CA PRO A 9 24.81 -10.87 -2.00
C PRO A 9 26.11 -10.13 -2.36
N SER A 10 27.25 -10.81 -2.20
CA SER A 10 28.55 -10.30 -2.65
C SER A 10 28.68 -10.40 -4.18
N GLU A 11 29.53 -9.58 -4.77
CA GLU A 11 29.79 -9.56 -6.23
C GLU A 11 30.29 -10.92 -6.75
N GLU A 12 31.13 -11.61 -5.97
CA GLU A 12 31.61 -12.96 -6.30
C GLU A 12 30.46 -13.98 -6.38
N PHE A 13 29.39 -13.80 -5.61
CA PHE A 13 28.22 -14.67 -5.65
C PHE A 13 27.37 -14.42 -6.90
N LEU A 14 27.24 -13.16 -7.34
CA LEU A 14 26.52 -12.79 -8.56
C LEU A 14 27.23 -13.32 -9.82
N GLN A 15 28.56 -13.22 -9.87
CA GLN A 15 29.33 -13.75 -11.00
C GLN A 15 29.27 -15.28 -11.11
N LYS A 16 29.07 -15.98 -9.99
CA LYS A 16 29.04 -17.45 -9.94
C LYS A 16 27.67 -18.04 -10.28
N ASN A 17 26.58 -17.28 -10.19
CA ASN A 17 25.22 -17.78 -10.39
C ASN A 17 24.53 -16.99 -11.53
N PRO A 18 24.47 -17.52 -12.76
CA PRO A 18 23.81 -16.86 -13.89
C PRO A 18 22.28 -16.73 -13.72
N GLU A 19 21.69 -17.46 -12.75
CA GLU A 19 20.27 -17.42 -12.42
C GLU A 19 19.83 -16.14 -11.67
N VAL A 20 20.77 -15.32 -11.20
CA VAL A 20 20.49 -14.12 -10.40
C VAL A 20 21.27 -12.92 -10.95
N ASP A 21 20.53 -11.97 -11.53
CA ASP A 21 21.09 -10.71 -12.04
C ASP A 21 20.93 -9.55 -11.02
N ARG A 22 21.64 -8.44 -11.23
CA ARG A 22 21.48 -7.22 -10.43
C ARG A 22 20.10 -6.60 -10.59
N THR A 23 19.53 -6.64 -11.79
CA THR A 23 18.23 -6.06 -12.11
C THR A 23 17.10 -6.68 -11.29
N ILE A 24 17.05 -8.02 -11.24
CA ILE A 24 16.06 -8.78 -10.45
C ILE A 24 16.24 -8.56 -8.94
N LEU A 25 17.48 -8.38 -8.49
CA LEU A 25 17.79 -8.04 -7.11
C LEU A 25 17.25 -6.65 -6.74
N ASP A 26 17.38 -5.68 -7.64
CA ASP A 26 16.85 -4.33 -7.45
C ASP A 26 15.32 -4.29 -7.47
N TYR A 27 14.67 -5.12 -8.31
CA TYR A 27 13.22 -5.33 -8.24
C TYR A 27 12.79 -5.90 -6.88
N THR A 28 13.46 -6.94 -6.40
CA THR A 28 13.16 -7.58 -5.11
C THR A 28 13.34 -6.60 -3.93
N ARG A 29 14.40 -5.78 -3.97
CA ARG A 29 14.64 -4.72 -2.96
C ARG A 29 13.54 -3.66 -2.99
N THR A 30 13.17 -3.22 -4.18
CA THR A 30 12.13 -2.21 -4.39
C THR A 30 10.78 -2.73 -3.90
N GLU A 31 10.41 -3.95 -4.29
CA GLU A 31 9.21 -4.64 -3.82
C GLU A 31 9.16 -4.69 -2.29
N THR A 32 10.24 -5.16 -1.65
CA THR A 32 10.32 -5.28 -0.19
C THR A 32 10.21 -3.92 0.49
N ALA A 33 10.88 -2.89 -0.04
CA ALA A 33 10.83 -1.54 0.51
C ALA A 33 9.42 -0.94 0.43
N PHE A 34 8.77 -1.03 -0.74
CA PHE A 34 7.39 -0.54 -0.91
C PHE A 34 6.39 -1.34 -0.08
N ALA A 35 6.58 -2.65 0.09
CA ALA A 35 5.72 -3.46 0.96
C ALA A 35 5.78 -2.98 2.42
N ILE A 36 6.98 -2.69 2.94
CA ILE A 36 7.16 -2.16 4.30
C ILE A 36 6.51 -0.78 4.45
N ILE A 37 6.74 0.13 3.49
CA ILE A 37 6.15 1.48 3.51
C ILE A 37 4.62 1.38 3.48
N THR A 38 4.08 0.53 2.61
CA THR A 38 2.64 0.29 2.48
C THR A 38 2.05 -0.23 3.78
N PHE A 39 2.72 -1.18 4.44
CA PHE A 39 2.30 -1.69 5.73
C PHE A 39 2.23 -0.57 6.79
N CYS A 40 3.25 0.29 6.88
CA CYS A 40 3.26 1.44 7.77
C CYS A 40 2.10 2.42 7.48
N LEU A 41 1.80 2.67 6.19
CA LEU A 41 0.68 3.53 5.79
C LEU A 41 -0.68 2.96 6.20
N ILE A 42 -0.87 1.64 6.04
CA ILE A 42 -2.11 0.96 6.45
C ILE A 42 -2.29 1.05 7.96
N VAL A 43 -1.24 0.81 8.74
CA VAL A 43 -1.26 0.95 10.21
C VAL A 43 -1.58 2.38 10.61
N MET A 44 -0.95 3.37 9.97
CA MET A 44 -1.24 4.78 10.24
C MET A 44 -2.70 5.16 9.92
N GLY A 45 -3.21 4.71 8.76
CA GLY A 45 -4.60 4.91 8.35
C GLY A 45 -5.59 4.28 9.33
N PHE A 46 -5.29 3.07 9.82
CA PHE A 46 -6.07 2.39 10.84
C PHE A 46 -6.10 3.17 12.16
N CYS A 47 -4.95 3.67 12.63
CA CYS A 47 -4.87 4.52 13.82
C CYS A 47 -5.72 5.80 13.68
N PHE A 48 -5.68 6.47 12.52
CA PHE A 48 -6.51 7.64 12.24
C PHE A 48 -8.01 7.29 12.13
N GLY A 49 -8.34 6.11 11.61
CA GLY A 49 -9.69 5.56 11.61
C GLY A 49 -10.23 5.35 13.02
N LEU A 50 -9.44 4.74 13.92
CA LEU A 50 -9.81 4.56 15.32
C LEU A 50 -9.96 5.91 16.05
N TYR A 51 -9.02 6.83 15.82
CA TYR A 51 -9.03 8.15 16.45
C TYR A 51 -10.27 8.97 16.08
N THR A 52 -10.76 8.82 14.85
CA THR A 52 -12.00 9.46 14.37
C THR A 52 -13.23 9.11 15.21
N PHE A 53 -13.28 7.92 15.82
CA PHE A 53 -14.39 7.54 16.71
C PHE A 53 -14.33 8.24 18.08
N LYS A 54 -13.13 8.65 18.51
CA LYS A 54 -12.92 9.35 19.78
C LYS A 54 -13.19 10.85 19.68
N GLU A 55 -12.76 11.48 18.58
CA GLU A 55 -12.99 12.90 18.30
C GLU A 55 -13.64 13.06 16.92
N PRO A 56 -14.95 13.36 16.82
CA PRO A 56 -15.70 13.35 15.56
C PRO A 56 -15.43 14.57 14.66
N ARG A 57 -14.22 15.14 14.71
CA ARG A 57 -13.81 16.24 13.83
C ARG A 57 -13.72 15.75 12.39
N TYR A 58 -14.37 16.46 11.48
CA TYR A 58 -14.44 16.10 10.06
C TYR A 58 -13.06 16.03 9.38
N MET A 59 -12.08 16.78 9.88
CA MET A 59 -10.74 16.83 9.29
C MET A 59 -9.98 15.48 9.40
N PHE A 60 -10.14 14.75 10.51
CA PHE A 60 -9.50 13.44 10.70
C PHE A 60 -10.08 12.35 9.80
N LYS A 61 -11.39 12.43 9.47
CA LYS A 61 -12.03 11.53 8.49
C LYS A 61 -11.41 11.67 7.09
N ARG A 62 -11.13 12.91 6.67
CA ARG A 62 -10.47 13.19 5.37
C ARG A 62 -9.03 12.70 5.36
N LEU A 63 -8.32 12.91 6.46
CA LEU A 63 -6.94 12.45 6.60
C LEU A 63 -6.86 10.93 6.55
N ALA A 64 -7.71 10.22 7.32
CA ALA A 64 -7.78 8.76 7.30
C ALA A 64 -8.08 8.23 5.89
N GLY A 65 -9.10 8.79 5.22
CA GLY A 65 -9.44 8.42 3.84
C GLY A 65 -8.28 8.64 2.87
N GLY A 66 -7.61 9.79 2.94
CA GLY A 66 -6.44 10.11 2.12
C GLY A 66 -5.28 9.14 2.32
N VAL A 67 -4.98 8.77 3.56
CA VAL A 67 -3.92 7.80 3.88
C VAL A 67 -4.25 6.41 3.33
N HIS A 68 -5.51 5.98 3.37
CA HIS A 68 -5.93 4.74 2.74
C HIS A 68 -5.82 4.78 1.20
N PHE A 69 -6.09 5.92 0.54
CA PHE A 69 -5.83 6.07 -0.89
C PHE A 69 -4.35 6.03 -1.25
N ILE A 70 -3.49 6.69 -0.47
CA ILE A 70 -2.03 6.62 -0.64
C ILE A 70 -1.55 5.18 -0.44
N GLY A 71 -2.09 4.48 0.57
CA GLY A 71 -1.84 3.05 0.78
C GLY A 71 -2.28 2.19 -0.41
N ALA A 72 -3.45 2.44 -0.98
CA ALA A 72 -3.93 1.74 -2.17
C ALA A 72 -3.02 1.96 -3.39
N ALA A 73 -2.57 3.20 -3.61
CA ALA A 73 -1.61 3.51 -4.67
C ALA A 73 -0.27 2.81 -4.44
N ALA A 74 0.21 2.73 -3.19
CA ALA A 74 1.43 2.02 -2.86
C ALA A 74 1.31 0.50 -3.08
N VAL A 75 0.15 -0.11 -2.77
CA VAL A 75 -0.12 -1.52 -3.12
C VAL A 75 -0.08 -1.74 -4.63
N LEU A 76 -0.65 -0.83 -5.43
CA LEU A 76 -0.56 -0.94 -6.90
C LEU A 76 0.88 -0.89 -7.39
N VAL A 77 1.72 -0.02 -6.83
CA VAL A 77 3.15 0.03 -7.17
C VAL A 77 3.82 -1.31 -6.87
N VAL A 78 3.53 -1.94 -5.73
CA VAL A 78 4.08 -3.28 -5.41
C VAL A 78 3.62 -4.32 -6.43
N ILE A 79 2.33 -4.33 -6.80
CA ILE A 79 1.81 -5.25 -7.83
C ILE A 79 2.54 -5.04 -9.16
N GLU A 80 2.71 -3.78 -9.57
CA GLU A 80 3.39 -3.41 -10.81
C GLU A 80 4.87 -3.84 -10.80
N VAL A 81 5.56 -3.66 -9.68
CA VAL A 81 6.96 -4.11 -9.52
C VAL A 81 7.06 -5.63 -9.66
N VAL A 82 6.11 -6.39 -9.09
CA VAL A 82 6.06 -7.86 -9.20
C VAL A 82 5.75 -8.32 -10.63
N VAL A 83 4.82 -7.67 -11.32
CA VAL A 83 4.50 -8.02 -12.72
C VAL A 83 5.72 -7.76 -13.61
N ASN A 84 6.38 -6.60 -13.45
CA ASN A 84 7.57 -6.26 -14.22
C ASN A 84 8.78 -7.16 -13.88
N SER A 85 8.92 -7.60 -12.63
CA SER A 85 10.01 -8.52 -12.28
C SER A 85 9.84 -9.88 -12.94
N VAL A 86 8.61 -10.40 -13.02
CA VAL A 86 8.32 -11.66 -13.71
C VAL A 86 8.50 -11.53 -15.22
N GLU A 87 8.02 -10.44 -15.83
CA GLU A 87 8.23 -10.20 -17.25
C GLU A 87 9.73 -10.09 -17.59
N TYR A 88 10.52 -9.47 -16.72
CA TYR A 88 11.98 -9.43 -16.86
C TYR A 88 12.61 -10.82 -16.73
N GLU A 89 12.16 -11.63 -15.77
CA GLU A 89 12.60 -13.02 -15.59
C GLU A 89 12.35 -13.87 -16.85
N GLU A 90 11.18 -13.73 -17.47
CA GLU A 90 10.83 -14.46 -18.69
C GLU A 90 11.69 -14.07 -19.90
N GLN A 91 12.02 -12.79 -20.04
CA GLN A 91 12.74 -12.27 -21.20
C GLN A 91 14.25 -12.49 -21.12
N TYR A 92 14.84 -12.34 -19.93
CA TYR A 92 16.29 -12.26 -19.75
C TYR A 92 16.91 -13.42 -18.97
N LEU A 93 16.14 -14.14 -18.15
CA LEU A 93 16.65 -15.21 -17.29
C LEU A 93 16.13 -16.57 -17.73
N THR A 94 16.56 -17.01 -18.91
CA THR A 94 16.12 -18.30 -19.49
C THR A 94 16.56 -19.52 -18.66
N ASP A 95 17.62 -19.41 -17.86
CA ASP A 95 18.06 -20.47 -16.93
C ASP A 95 17.08 -20.66 -15.76
N ARG A 96 16.43 -19.57 -15.32
CA ARG A 96 15.44 -19.58 -14.24
C ARG A 96 14.02 -19.84 -14.76
N HIS A 97 13.69 -19.28 -15.92
CA HIS A 97 12.43 -19.45 -16.63
C HIS A 97 12.68 -20.07 -18.02
N PRO A 98 12.78 -21.40 -18.13
CA PRO A 98 13.00 -22.04 -19.42
C PRO A 98 11.80 -21.81 -20.35
N LYS A 99 12.07 -21.61 -21.64
CA LYS A 99 11.04 -21.33 -22.65
C LYS A 99 10.02 -22.48 -22.70
N GLY A 100 8.75 -22.17 -22.39
CA GLY A 100 7.67 -23.15 -22.31
C GLY A 100 7.35 -23.63 -20.88
N ALA A 101 8.02 -23.10 -19.85
CA ALA A 101 7.64 -23.33 -18.46
C ALA A 101 6.28 -22.70 -18.15
N VAL A 102 5.37 -23.51 -17.61
CA VAL A 102 4.08 -23.01 -17.10
C VAL A 102 4.31 -22.56 -15.67
N TRP A 103 4.08 -21.28 -15.40
CA TRP A 103 4.09 -20.73 -14.05
C TRP A 103 2.75 -20.07 -13.75
N SER A 104 2.46 -19.93 -12.47
CA SER A 104 1.22 -19.32 -11.99
C SER A 104 1.52 -18.47 -10.77
N TYR A 105 0.92 -17.27 -10.71
CA TYR A 105 0.97 -16.45 -9.50
C TYR A 105 0.41 -17.21 -8.29
N GLY A 106 1.08 -17.07 -7.15
CA GLY A 106 0.60 -17.64 -5.89
C GLY A 106 -0.58 -16.88 -5.30
N TYR A 107 -1.17 -17.42 -4.23
CA TYR A 107 -2.28 -16.78 -3.50
C TYR A 107 -1.94 -15.38 -2.97
N SER A 108 -0.66 -15.09 -2.69
CA SER A 108 -0.20 -13.76 -2.26
C SER A 108 -0.55 -12.66 -3.27
N PHE A 109 -0.49 -12.95 -4.56
CA PHE A 109 -0.85 -12.00 -5.61
C PHE A 109 -2.36 -11.66 -5.58
N VAL A 110 -3.20 -12.67 -5.34
CA VAL A 110 -4.65 -12.47 -5.17
C VAL A 110 -4.93 -11.63 -3.92
N PHE A 111 -4.21 -11.89 -2.82
CA PHE A 111 -4.33 -11.08 -1.60
C PHE A 111 -3.89 -9.63 -1.81
N ALA A 112 -2.90 -9.36 -2.66
CA ALA A 112 -2.49 -8.00 -2.99
C ALA A 112 -3.63 -7.22 -3.68
N TRP A 113 -4.27 -7.82 -4.68
CA TRP A 113 -5.44 -7.23 -5.35
C TRP A 113 -6.63 -7.04 -4.40
N LEU A 114 -6.89 -8.02 -3.54
CA LEU A 114 -7.93 -7.89 -2.51
C LEU A 114 -7.64 -6.71 -1.57
N THR A 115 -6.38 -6.59 -1.12
CA THR A 115 -5.95 -5.49 -0.24
C THR A 115 -6.14 -4.14 -0.91
N PHE A 116 -5.79 -4.01 -2.19
CA PHE A 116 -6.03 -2.81 -2.98
C PHE A 116 -7.51 -2.43 -3.02
N VAL A 117 -8.40 -3.37 -3.34
CA VAL A 117 -9.85 -3.12 -3.40
C VAL A 117 -10.39 -2.71 -2.03
N VAL A 118 -9.97 -3.39 -0.96
CA VAL A 118 -10.39 -3.08 0.41
C VAL A 118 -9.95 -1.66 0.80
N LEU A 119 -8.71 -1.27 0.51
CA LEU A 119 -8.22 0.08 0.80
C LEU A 119 -8.96 1.16 0.01
N LEU A 120 -9.33 0.89 -1.24
CA LEU A 120 -10.17 1.80 -2.02
C LEU A 120 -11.57 1.96 -1.41
N VAL A 121 -12.22 0.85 -1.04
CA VAL A 121 -13.55 0.89 -0.42
C VAL A 121 -13.51 1.65 0.90
N ILE A 122 -12.48 1.42 1.73
CA ILE A 122 -12.27 2.16 2.98
C ILE A 122 -12.06 3.65 2.69
N GLY A 123 -11.17 4.01 1.76
CA GLY A 123 -10.90 5.38 1.37
C GLY A 123 -12.16 6.12 0.89
N ILE A 124 -12.94 5.48 0.01
CA ILE A 124 -14.22 6.02 -0.48
C ILE A 124 -15.22 6.18 0.67
N THR A 125 -15.33 5.18 1.55
CA THR A 125 -16.24 5.22 2.70
C THR A 125 -15.92 6.40 3.60
N PHE A 126 -14.65 6.60 3.96
CA PHE A 126 -14.21 7.76 4.75
C PHE A 126 -14.49 9.09 4.04
N MET A 127 -14.31 9.17 2.72
CA MET A 127 -14.61 10.38 1.96
C MET A 127 -16.10 10.72 1.91
N ILE A 128 -16.97 9.70 1.76
CA ILE A 128 -18.42 9.88 1.79
C ILE A 128 -18.87 10.28 3.20
N CYS A 129 -18.41 9.57 4.23
CA CYS A 129 -18.71 9.85 5.63
C CYS A 129 -18.11 11.17 6.14
N SER A 130 -17.12 11.73 5.42
CA SER A 130 -16.52 13.02 5.73
C SER A 130 -17.28 14.21 5.13
N ARG A 131 -18.30 14.00 4.29
CA ARG A 131 -19.07 15.12 3.72
C ARG A 131 -19.70 15.91 4.87
N LYS A 132 -19.38 17.20 4.94
CA LYS A 132 -19.97 18.15 5.89
C LYS A 132 -21.49 18.07 5.72
N LYS A 133 -22.21 17.59 6.73
CA LYS A 133 -23.67 17.69 6.76
C LYS A 133 -23.98 19.19 6.77
N LYS A 134 -24.45 19.72 5.64
CA LYS A 134 -25.06 21.04 5.58
C LYS A 134 -26.34 20.91 6.37
N GLY A 135 -26.32 21.33 7.63
CA GLY A 135 -27.44 21.17 8.55
C GLY A 135 -28.70 21.75 7.92
N ASP A 136 -29.72 20.90 7.78
CA ASP A 136 -31.08 21.39 7.83
C ASP A 136 -31.25 22.04 9.20
N ARG A 137 -31.70 23.30 9.22
CA ARG A 137 -31.89 24.07 10.43
C ARG A 137 -33.07 23.51 11.22
N SER A 138 -32.88 22.40 11.92
CA SER A 138 -33.78 21.96 12.99
C SER A 138 -33.22 20.74 13.71
N GLY A 139 -32.67 20.98 14.91
CA GLY A 139 -32.53 19.96 15.95
C GLY A 139 -31.11 19.38 16.13
N GLY A 140 -30.44 19.83 17.21
CA GLY A 140 -29.29 19.15 17.82
C GLY A 140 -27.96 19.39 17.11
N GLY A 141 -27.46 20.63 17.19
CA GLY A 141 -26.22 21.06 16.58
C GLY A 141 -25.02 20.19 16.97
N GLN A 142 -24.30 19.76 15.94
CA GLN A 142 -22.92 19.28 15.99
C GLN A 142 -22.04 20.42 16.52
N VAL A 143 -21.75 20.42 17.83
CA VAL A 143 -21.07 21.51 18.57
C VAL A 143 -19.57 21.68 18.23
N ASP A 144 -18.97 20.79 17.43
CA ASP A 144 -17.49 20.74 17.32
C ASP A 144 -16.86 21.53 16.15
N ASP A 145 -17.66 22.20 15.32
CA ASP A 145 -17.17 23.01 14.18
C ASP A 145 -17.11 24.52 14.49
N GLU A 146 -17.12 24.91 15.77
CA GLU A 146 -16.86 26.30 16.16
C GLU A 146 -15.33 26.53 16.09
N PRO A 147 -14.83 27.46 15.23
CA PRO A 147 -13.41 27.82 15.29
C PRO A 147 -13.13 28.43 16.66
N HIS A 148 -12.28 27.79 17.45
CA HIS A 148 -11.78 28.38 18.70
C HIS A 148 -10.88 29.56 18.32
N ILE A 149 -11.47 30.76 18.22
CA ILE A 149 -10.77 32.02 18.00
C ILE A 149 -9.94 32.29 19.27
N LEU A 150 -8.70 31.79 19.30
CA LEU A 150 -7.64 32.21 20.21
C LEU A 150 -7.24 33.64 19.85
N GLY A 151 -8.08 34.62 20.16
CA GLY A 151 -7.87 35.98 19.68
C GLY A 151 -8.81 37.07 20.19
N ARG A 152 -9.54 36.84 21.28
CA ARG A 152 -10.12 37.93 22.08
C ARG A 152 -9.93 37.68 23.57
N MET A 153 -8.80 38.15 24.06
CA MET A 153 -8.72 38.75 25.40
C MET A 153 -8.50 40.25 25.19
#